data_AF-A0A9X3GI22-F1
#
_entry.id   AF-A0A9X3GI22-F1
#
_cell.length_a   1.000
_cell.length_b   1.000
_cell.length_c   1.000
_cell.angle_alpha   90.00
_cell.angle_beta   90.00
_cell.angle_gamma   90.00
#
_symmetry.space_group_name_H-M   'P 1'
#
loop_
_entity.id
_entity.type
_entity.pdbx_description
1 polymer ?
#
loop_
_entity_poly.entity_id
_entity_poly.type
_entity_poly.pdbx_seq_one_letter_code
_entity_poly.pdbx_strand_id
1 'polypeptide(L)'
;MNKSKSKKVNRAWLNDHVNDPYVKMAQRDGYRARAAYKLKEIDEALGLIQPGDLVVDLGSAPGAWSQYVRNRLSPRTATGGGAAVGALNGRIIAMDILPMEPVEGAIFLQGDFREPELLERLASAMQGRLADVVVSDMAPNLSGIASADAARIAHLVELAVDFSQHHMKPQGALVAKVFHGSGYNELVKLFKDSFQVVKAIKPKASRDKSSETFLVGLGLKAMGP
;
A
#
# COMPACT_ATOMS: atom_id res chain seq x y z
N MET A 1 29.68 29.29 19.44
CA MET A 1 29.64 27.85 19.07
C MET A 1 28.36 27.23 19.62
N ASN A 2 27.30 27.16 18.80
CA ASN A 2 26.05 26.49 19.19
C ASN A 2 26.21 24.97 19.02
N LYS A 3 26.29 24.24 20.13
CA LYS A 3 26.23 22.78 20.12
C LYS A 3 24.81 22.33 19.74
N SER A 4 24.69 21.74 18.56
CA SER A 4 23.52 20.97 18.12
C SER A 4 23.15 19.93 19.19
N LYS A 5 21.95 20.03 19.75
CA LYS A 5 21.36 19.00 20.61
C LYS A 5 20.96 17.83 19.71
N SER A 6 21.81 16.82 19.61
CA SER A 6 21.49 15.53 18.98
C SER A 6 20.20 14.98 19.58
N LYS A 7 19.16 14.76 18.75
CA LYS A 7 17.93 14.06 19.15
C LYS A 7 18.34 12.69 19.72
N LYS A 8 18.06 12.43 21.00
CA LYS A 8 18.33 11.14 21.64
C LYS A 8 17.59 10.07 20.85
N VAL A 9 18.31 9.31 20.04
CA VAL A 9 17.81 8.13 19.37
C VAL A 9 17.32 7.17 20.45
N ASN A 10 16.03 6.82 20.42
CA ASN A 10 15.43 5.94 21.41
C ASN A 10 16.04 4.53 21.25
N ARG A 11 16.98 4.17 22.14
CA ARG A 11 17.75 2.93 22.07
C ARG A 11 16.88 1.67 22.08
N ALA A 12 15.71 1.72 22.73
CA ALA A 12 14.77 0.60 22.77
C ALA A 12 14.11 0.37 21.40
N TRP A 13 13.61 1.44 20.75
CA TRP A 13 13.04 1.33 19.40
C TRP A 13 14.08 0.88 18.37
N LEU A 14 15.33 1.38 18.49
CA LEU A 14 16.41 0.98 17.60
C LEU A 14 16.76 -0.50 17.77
N ASN A 15 16.83 -0.98 19.02
CA ASN A 15 17.09 -2.38 19.32
C ASN A 15 15.94 -3.30 18.84
N ASP A 16 14.69 -2.89 19.02
CA ASP A 16 13.52 -3.61 18.52
C ASP A 16 13.50 -3.64 16.98
N HIS A 17 13.94 -2.58 16.32
CA HIS A 17 14.01 -2.51 14.86
C HIS A 17 15.14 -3.38 14.28
N VAL A 18 16.33 -3.38 14.90
CA VAL A 18 17.47 -4.19 14.44
C VAL A 18 17.23 -5.69 14.64
N ASN A 19 16.51 -6.07 15.69
CA ASN A 19 16.20 -7.49 15.98
C ASN A 19 14.93 -8.01 15.31
N ASP A 20 14.23 -7.14 14.57
CA ASP A 20 13.01 -7.47 13.84
C ASP A 20 13.32 -8.44 12.68
N PRO A 21 12.79 -9.69 12.69
CA PRO A 21 13.14 -10.68 11.67
C PRO A 21 12.79 -10.21 10.26
N TYR A 22 11.68 -9.47 10.10
CA TYR A 22 11.27 -8.95 8.80
C TYR A 22 12.15 -7.80 8.30
N VAL A 23 12.83 -7.06 9.19
CA VAL A 23 13.82 -6.05 8.77
C VAL A 23 15.05 -6.74 8.21
N LYS A 24 15.55 -7.79 8.88
CA LYS A 24 16.67 -8.60 8.38
C LYS A 24 16.33 -9.29 7.06
N MET A 25 15.12 -9.85 6.95
CA MET A 25 14.63 -10.45 5.71
C MET A 25 14.51 -9.41 4.59
N ALA A 26 13.99 -8.21 4.86
CA ALA A 26 13.90 -7.15 3.86
C ALA A 26 15.28 -6.75 3.33
N GLN A 27 16.27 -6.57 4.22
CA GLN A 27 17.64 -6.30 3.81
C GLN A 27 18.23 -7.43 2.96
N ARG A 28 18.03 -8.68 3.37
CA ARG A 28 18.51 -9.86 2.64
C ARG A 28 17.89 -9.98 1.25
N ASP A 29 16.58 -9.73 1.15
CA ASP A 29 15.81 -9.90 -0.07
C ASP A 29 15.78 -8.61 -0.92
N GLY A 30 16.50 -7.55 -0.53
CA GLY A 30 16.63 -6.31 -1.29
C GLY A 30 15.44 -5.34 -1.23
N TYR A 31 14.51 -5.56 -0.29
CA TYR A 31 13.40 -4.64 -0.06
C TYR A 31 13.82 -3.45 0.80
N ARG A 32 13.32 -2.26 0.44
CA ARG A 32 13.58 -0.99 1.15
C ARG A 32 13.01 -0.97 2.56
N ALA A 33 11.95 -1.74 2.81
CA ALA A 33 11.34 -1.85 4.12
C ALA A 33 10.66 -3.20 4.33
N ARG A 34 10.52 -3.60 5.60
CA ARG A 34 9.74 -4.79 6.01
C ARG A 34 8.28 -4.75 5.57
N ALA A 35 7.75 -3.58 5.24
CA ALA A 35 6.37 -3.40 4.78
C ALA A 35 6.07 -4.25 3.53
N ALA A 36 7.07 -4.53 2.69
CA ALA A 36 6.94 -5.44 1.54
C ALA A 36 6.35 -6.81 1.94
N TYR A 37 6.71 -7.34 3.11
CA TYR A 37 6.17 -8.63 3.58
C TYR A 37 4.70 -8.57 3.96
N LYS A 38 4.17 -7.40 4.34
CA LYS A 38 2.73 -7.26 4.64
C LYS A 38 1.91 -7.47 3.38
N LEU A 39 2.27 -6.78 2.29
CA LEU A 39 1.62 -6.96 1.00
C LEU A 39 1.88 -8.35 0.44
N LYS A 40 3.11 -8.88 0.57
CA LYS A 40 3.44 -10.24 0.15
C LYS A 40 2.54 -11.28 0.80
N GLU A 41 2.37 -11.24 2.12
CA GLU A 41 1.53 -12.21 2.83
C GLU A 41 0.05 -12.09 2.42
N ILE A 42 -0.45 -10.88 2.20
CA ILE A 42 -1.83 -10.65 1.73
C ILE A 42 -2.01 -11.17 0.30
N ASP A 43 -1.10 -10.83 -0.61
CA ASP A 43 -1.13 -11.25 -2.00
C ASP A 43 -0.97 -12.77 -2.15
N GLU A 44 -0.02 -13.40 -1.44
CA GLU A 44 0.16 -14.86 -1.48
C GLU A 44 -1.03 -15.63 -0.91
N ALA A 45 -1.73 -15.07 0.09
CA ALA A 45 -2.92 -15.69 0.66
C ALA A 45 -4.15 -15.60 -0.24
N LEU A 46 -4.25 -14.57 -1.10
CA LEU A 46 -5.46 -14.28 -1.88
C LEU A 46 -5.26 -14.36 -3.40
N GLY A 47 -4.02 -14.41 -3.88
CA GLY A 47 -3.67 -14.42 -5.31
C GLY A 47 -4.07 -13.13 -6.04
N LEU A 48 -3.84 -11.97 -5.43
CA LEU A 48 -4.37 -10.68 -5.93
C LEU A 48 -3.67 -10.21 -7.20
N ILE A 49 -2.33 -10.25 -7.22
CA ILE A 49 -1.50 -9.65 -8.26
C ILE A 49 -1.04 -10.74 -9.24
N GLN A 50 -1.41 -10.56 -10.51
CA GLN A 50 -1.10 -11.45 -11.62
C GLN A 50 -0.27 -10.73 -12.70
N PRO A 51 0.55 -11.46 -13.46
CA PRO A 51 1.26 -10.88 -14.60
C PRO A 51 0.28 -10.26 -15.61
N GLY A 52 0.56 -9.03 -16.05
CA GLY A 52 -0.28 -8.23 -16.95
C GLY A 52 -1.09 -7.14 -16.25
N ASP A 53 -1.22 -7.20 -14.92
CA ASP A 53 -2.02 -6.27 -14.14
C ASP A 53 -1.52 -4.83 -14.21
N LEU A 54 -2.47 -3.89 -14.11
CA LEU A 54 -2.19 -2.51 -13.71
C LEU A 54 -2.40 -2.41 -12.21
N VAL A 55 -1.32 -2.10 -11.48
CA VAL A 55 -1.34 -1.92 -10.03
C VAL A 55 -1.10 -0.46 -9.67
N VAL A 56 -1.99 0.09 -8.83
CA VAL A 56 -1.85 1.44 -8.26
C VAL A 56 -1.42 1.33 -6.80
N ASP A 57 -0.30 1.96 -6.42
CA ASP A 57 0.29 1.96 -5.08
C ASP A 57 0.16 3.35 -4.43
N LEU A 58 -0.79 3.49 -3.51
CA LEU A 58 -1.14 4.72 -2.79
C LEU A 58 -0.40 4.79 -1.45
N GLY A 59 0.34 5.87 -1.20
CA GLY A 59 1.20 5.98 -0.02
C GLY A 59 2.42 5.08 -0.14
N SER A 60 3.04 5.11 -1.32
CA SER A 60 4.07 4.16 -1.74
C SER A 60 5.42 4.35 -1.08
N ALA A 61 5.75 5.52 -0.52
CA ALA A 61 7.08 5.78 0.04
C ALA A 61 7.37 4.86 1.25
N PRO A 62 8.54 4.20 1.32
CA PRO A 62 9.75 4.43 0.52
C PRO A 62 9.85 3.56 -0.75
N GLY A 63 8.79 2.90 -1.19
CA GLY A 63 8.71 2.09 -2.42
C GLY A 63 8.70 0.59 -2.19
N ALA A 64 8.52 0.13 -0.94
CA ALA A 64 8.63 -1.28 -0.60
C ALA A 64 7.52 -2.14 -1.22
N TRP A 65 6.28 -1.63 -1.27
CA TRP A 65 5.16 -2.31 -1.93
C TRP A 65 5.35 -2.31 -3.44
N SER A 66 5.69 -1.18 -4.04
CA SER A 66 6.12 -1.08 -5.44
C SER A 66 7.22 -2.08 -5.83
N GLN A 67 8.25 -2.29 -4.99
CA GLN A 67 9.28 -3.31 -5.23
C GLN A 67 8.70 -4.73 -5.23
N TYR A 68 7.82 -5.05 -4.29
CA TYR A 68 7.14 -6.34 -4.27
C TYR A 68 6.30 -6.54 -5.54
N VAL A 69 5.49 -5.55 -5.92
CA VAL A 69 4.68 -5.57 -7.14
C VAL A 69 5.56 -5.76 -8.38
N ARG A 70 6.69 -5.06 -8.48
CA ARG A 70 7.67 -5.22 -9.56
C ARG A 70 8.17 -6.66 -9.68
N ASN A 71 8.47 -7.31 -8.56
CA ASN A 71 8.87 -8.71 -8.55
C ASN A 71 7.72 -9.62 -9.01
N ARG A 72 6.48 -9.36 -8.60
CA ARG A 72 5.29 -10.13 -9.00
C ARG A 72 4.94 -10.03 -10.48
N LEU A 73 5.17 -8.86 -11.08
CA LEU A 73 4.95 -8.59 -12.50
C LEU A 73 6.17 -8.92 -13.38
N SER A 74 7.25 -9.45 -12.80
CA SER A 74 8.40 -9.92 -13.56
C SER A 74 8.07 -11.24 -14.27
N PRO A 75 8.58 -11.46 -15.50
CA PRO A 75 8.46 -12.76 -16.15
C PRO A 75 9.09 -13.86 -15.28
N ARG A 76 8.34 -14.93 -15.03
CA ARG A 76 8.92 -16.13 -14.42
C ARG A 76 9.74 -16.85 -15.49
N THR A 77 11.06 -16.80 -15.41
CA THR A 77 11.91 -17.68 -16.22
C THR A 77 11.77 -19.12 -15.73
N ALA A 78 12.03 -20.09 -16.62
CA ALA A 78 12.00 -21.53 -16.31
C ALA A 78 12.94 -21.95 -15.16
N THR A 79 13.88 -21.08 -14.77
CA THR A 79 14.83 -21.25 -13.67
C THR A 79 14.43 -20.51 -12.38
N GLY A 80 13.18 -20.03 -12.26
CA GLY A 80 12.66 -19.46 -11.01
C GLY A 80 12.88 -17.95 -10.83
N GLY A 81 12.64 -17.15 -11.87
CA GLY A 81 12.76 -15.68 -11.80
C GLY A 81 11.82 -15.04 -10.77
N GLY A 82 12.39 -14.56 -9.66
CA GLY A 82 11.71 -13.78 -8.61
C GLY A 82 12.42 -12.46 -8.26
N ALA A 83 13.57 -12.18 -8.88
CA ALA A 83 14.20 -10.87 -8.86
C ALA A 83 13.71 -10.08 -10.08
N ALA A 84 13.55 -8.77 -9.96
CA ALA A 84 13.18 -7.83 -11.03
C ALA A 84 14.10 -7.95 -12.28
N VAL A 85 13.87 -8.97 -13.11
CA VAL A 85 14.70 -9.30 -14.27
C VAL A 85 13.80 -9.39 -15.49
N GLY A 86 14.18 -8.71 -16.56
CA GLY A 86 13.42 -8.66 -17.81
C GLY A 86 12.31 -7.61 -17.81
N ALA A 87 11.65 -7.49 -18.97
CA ALA A 87 10.60 -6.50 -19.20
C ALA A 87 9.41 -6.70 -18.25
N LEU A 88 8.92 -5.61 -17.67
CA LEU A 88 7.73 -5.63 -16.80
C LEU A 88 6.51 -6.14 -17.58
N ASN A 89 5.88 -7.21 -17.09
CA ASN A 89 4.59 -7.67 -17.62
C ASN A 89 3.46 -7.06 -16.79
N GLY A 90 3.07 -5.83 -17.15
CA GLY A 90 2.04 -5.08 -16.46
C GLY A 90 2.41 -3.60 -16.36
N ARG A 91 1.78 -2.89 -15.44
CA ARG A 91 2.08 -1.48 -15.15
C ARG A 91 1.97 -1.20 -13.67
N ILE A 92 2.90 -0.42 -13.14
CA ILE A 92 2.91 0.03 -11.75
C ILE A 92 2.85 1.55 -11.75
N ILE A 93 1.87 2.11 -11.06
CA ILE A 93 1.75 3.56 -10.84
C ILE A 93 1.75 3.77 -9.33
N ALA A 94 2.80 4.39 -8.83
CA ALA A 94 3.01 4.65 -7.41
C ALA A 94 2.83 6.14 -7.14
N MET A 95 2.27 6.48 -5.99
CA MET A 95 2.20 7.87 -5.53
C MET A 95 2.54 8.00 -4.06
N ASP A 96 3.06 9.16 -3.70
CA ASP A 96 3.25 9.56 -2.32
C ASP A 96 3.48 11.07 -2.23
N ILE A 97 3.20 11.67 -1.08
CA ILE A 97 3.54 13.06 -0.79
C ILE A 97 5.06 13.21 -0.58
N LEU A 98 5.69 12.17 -0.03
CA LEU A 98 7.12 12.11 0.22
C LEU A 98 7.88 11.67 -1.04
N PRO A 99 9.07 12.23 -1.32
CA PRO A 99 9.90 11.71 -2.37
C PRO A 99 10.41 10.31 -2.02
N MET A 100 10.65 9.49 -3.03
CA MET A 100 11.34 8.21 -2.88
C MET A 100 12.27 7.95 -4.06
N GLU A 101 13.28 7.11 -3.82
CA GLU A 101 14.13 6.63 -4.91
C GLU A 101 13.28 5.91 -5.97
N PRO A 102 13.59 6.04 -7.28
CA PRO A 102 12.82 5.36 -8.31
C PRO A 102 12.81 3.83 -8.12
N VAL A 103 11.65 3.19 -8.29
CA VAL A 103 11.55 1.73 -8.41
C VAL A 103 11.48 1.41 -9.90
N GLU A 104 12.37 0.53 -10.37
CA GLU A 104 12.45 0.18 -11.79
C GLU A 104 11.09 -0.31 -12.32
N GLY A 105 10.64 0.27 -13.44
CA GLY A 105 9.37 -0.08 -14.09
C GLY A 105 8.14 0.56 -13.44
N ALA A 106 8.26 1.23 -12.30
CA ALA A 106 7.18 1.98 -11.68
C ALA A 106 7.19 3.46 -12.10
N ILE A 107 6.03 3.96 -12.50
CA ILE A 107 5.80 5.40 -12.68
C ILE A 107 5.54 5.98 -11.28
N PHE A 108 6.34 6.96 -10.86
CA PHE A 108 6.13 7.63 -9.57
C PHE A 108 5.53 9.03 -9.76
N LEU A 109 4.43 9.29 -9.07
CA LEU A 109 3.75 10.59 -9.02
C LEU A 109 3.87 11.15 -7.60
N GLN A 110 4.77 12.12 -7.43
CA GLN A 110 4.86 12.83 -6.16
C GLN A 110 3.74 13.88 -6.05
N GLY A 111 3.03 13.85 -4.94
CA GLY A 111 1.97 14.80 -4.60
C GLY A 111 1.06 14.28 -3.49
N ASP A 112 0.11 15.10 -3.09
CA ASP A 112 -0.91 14.72 -2.13
C ASP A 112 -2.12 14.08 -2.83
N PHE A 113 -2.49 12.86 -2.43
CA PHE A 113 -3.60 12.11 -3.02
C PHE A 113 -4.97 12.79 -2.84
N ARG A 114 -5.06 13.74 -1.91
CA ARG A 114 -6.26 14.54 -1.68
C ARG A 114 -6.48 15.60 -2.77
N GLU A 115 -5.44 15.90 -3.54
CA GLU A 115 -5.47 16.98 -4.52
C GLU A 115 -5.98 16.48 -5.89
N PRO A 116 -7.00 17.13 -6.49
CA PRO A 116 -7.55 16.74 -7.78
C PRO A 116 -6.51 16.65 -8.90
N GLU A 117 -5.53 17.55 -8.92
CA GLU A 117 -4.46 17.57 -9.92
C GLU A 117 -3.66 16.26 -9.91
N LEU A 118 -3.41 15.67 -8.73
CA LEU A 118 -2.68 14.41 -8.64
C LEU A 118 -3.53 13.24 -9.13
N LEU A 119 -4.84 13.25 -8.86
CA LEU A 119 -5.78 12.26 -9.36
C LEU A 119 -5.84 12.29 -10.89
N GLU A 120 -5.88 13.47 -11.51
CA GLU A 120 -5.84 13.64 -12.97
C GLU A 120 -4.53 13.09 -13.57
N ARG A 121 -3.39 13.41 -12.96
CA ARG A 121 -2.08 12.87 -13.37
C ARG A 121 -2.04 11.35 -13.27
N LEU A 122 -2.63 10.79 -12.21
CA LEU A 122 -2.70 9.34 -12.05
C LEU A 122 -3.62 8.71 -13.10
N ALA A 123 -4.82 9.24 -13.32
CA ALA A 123 -5.74 8.76 -14.35
C ALA A 123 -5.11 8.83 -15.76
N SER A 124 -4.36 9.90 -16.06
CA SER A 124 -3.58 10.03 -17.29
C SER A 124 -2.49 8.95 -17.41
N ALA A 125 -1.75 8.68 -16.32
CA ALA A 125 -0.74 7.62 -16.28
C ALA A 125 -1.34 6.21 -16.47
N MET A 126 -2.62 6.01 -16.19
CA MET A 126 -3.35 4.77 -16.44
C MET A 126 -3.67 4.55 -17.93
N GLN A 127 -3.58 5.59 -18.78
CA GLN A 127 -3.76 5.49 -20.24
C GLN A 127 -5.08 4.82 -20.64
N GLY A 128 -6.17 5.15 -19.95
CA GLY A 128 -7.51 4.61 -20.20
C GLY A 128 -7.73 3.17 -19.71
N ARG A 129 -6.72 2.52 -19.11
CA ARG A 129 -6.91 1.25 -18.41
C ARG A 129 -7.53 1.48 -17.04
N LEU A 130 -8.35 0.55 -16.59
CA LEU A 130 -8.75 0.44 -15.19
C LEU A 130 -7.72 -0.39 -14.42
N ALA A 131 -7.53 -0.07 -13.14
CA ALA A 131 -6.66 -0.82 -12.24
C ALA A 131 -7.20 -2.24 -12.00
N ASP A 132 -6.31 -3.21 -12.01
CA ASP A 132 -6.59 -4.58 -11.59
C ASP A 132 -6.53 -4.70 -10.07
N VAL A 133 -5.52 -4.06 -9.47
CA VAL A 133 -5.32 -4.00 -8.02
C VAL A 133 -4.95 -2.59 -7.59
N VAL A 134 -5.61 -2.09 -6.55
CA VAL A 134 -5.21 -0.89 -5.81
C VAL A 134 -4.69 -1.31 -4.44
N VAL A 135 -3.52 -0.84 -4.07
CA VAL A 135 -2.92 -1.08 -2.75
C VAL A 135 -2.66 0.27 -2.07
N SER A 136 -3.03 0.38 -0.80
CA SER A 136 -2.90 1.61 -0.03
C SER A 136 -2.25 1.33 1.32
N ASP A 137 -1.01 1.80 1.49
CA ASP A 137 -0.30 1.86 2.77
C ASP A 137 -0.27 3.30 3.32
N MET A 138 -1.21 4.15 2.88
CA MET A 138 -1.34 5.52 3.37
C MET A 138 -1.57 5.56 4.88
N ALA A 139 -0.88 6.48 5.55
CA ALA A 139 -1.12 6.81 6.95
C ALA A 139 -0.85 8.31 7.17
N PRO A 140 -1.69 9.01 7.95
CA PRO A 140 -1.42 10.38 8.29
C PRO A 140 -0.30 10.46 9.33
N ASN A 141 0.33 11.64 9.45
CA ASN A 141 1.08 11.96 10.66
C ASN A 141 0.11 11.95 11.85
N LEU A 142 0.39 11.09 12.83
CA LEU A 142 -0.44 10.97 14.03
C LEU A 142 -0.16 12.15 14.95
N SER A 143 -1.22 12.84 15.39
CA SER A 143 -1.13 13.94 16.34
C SER A 143 -1.17 13.47 17.79
N GLY A 144 -1.53 12.20 18.02
CA GLY A 144 -1.76 11.63 19.36
C GLY A 144 -3.15 11.92 19.91
N ILE A 145 -4.01 12.57 19.13
CA ILE A 145 -5.41 12.85 19.50
C ILE A 145 -6.25 11.80 18.78
N ALA A 146 -6.73 10.81 19.52
CA ALA A 146 -7.34 9.60 18.97
C ALA A 146 -8.48 9.90 17.96
N SER A 147 -9.37 10.84 18.27
CA SER A 147 -10.49 11.20 17.37
C SER A 147 -10.03 11.87 16.08
N ALA A 148 -9.08 12.80 16.16
CA ALA A 148 -8.55 13.49 14.98
C ALA A 148 -7.72 12.55 14.11
N ASP A 149 -6.94 11.66 14.72
CA ASP A 149 -6.16 10.64 14.00
C ASP A 149 -7.09 9.62 13.33
N ALA A 150 -8.15 9.17 14.01
CA ALA A 150 -9.17 8.30 13.43
C ALA A 150 -9.85 8.93 12.21
N ALA A 151 -10.26 10.20 12.30
CA ALA A 151 -10.87 10.92 11.17
C ALA A 151 -9.92 11.06 9.98
N ARG A 152 -8.63 11.38 10.22
CA ARG A 152 -7.63 11.48 9.15
C ARG A 152 -7.34 10.12 8.48
N ILE A 153 -7.30 9.05 9.26
CA ILE A 153 -7.14 7.69 8.75
C ILE A 153 -8.36 7.32 7.90
N ALA A 154 -9.57 7.56 8.42
CA ALA A 154 -10.80 7.25 7.71
C ALA A 154 -10.88 7.96 6.36
N HIS A 155 -10.55 9.26 6.33
CA HIS A 155 -10.53 10.04 5.10
C HIS A 155 -9.59 9.47 4.01
N LEU A 156 -8.38 9.03 4.38
CA LEU A 156 -7.45 8.42 3.42
C LEU A 156 -7.97 7.08 2.88
N VAL A 157 -8.67 6.32 3.70
CA VAL A 157 -9.30 5.05 3.29
C VAL A 157 -10.50 5.32 2.39
N GLU A 158 -11.34 6.30 2.73
CA GLU A 158 -12.47 6.76 1.90
C GLU A 158 -12.01 7.16 0.50
N LEU A 159 -10.92 7.93 0.39
CA LEU A 159 -10.34 8.30 -0.91
C LEU A 159 -9.85 7.08 -1.71
N ALA A 160 -9.27 6.08 -1.04
CA ALA A 160 -8.83 4.86 -1.73
C ALA A 160 -10.03 4.02 -2.22
N VAL A 161 -11.13 3.99 -1.46
CA VAL A 161 -12.38 3.34 -1.86
C VAL A 161 -13.01 4.08 -3.04
N ASP A 162 -13.15 5.40 -2.95
CA ASP A 162 -13.70 6.26 -4.00
C ASP A 162 -12.91 6.12 -5.31
N PHE A 163 -11.58 6.21 -5.22
CA PHE A 163 -10.71 5.97 -6.37
C PHE A 163 -10.94 4.59 -6.98
N SER A 164 -11.08 3.56 -6.15
CA SER A 164 -11.33 2.20 -6.64
C SER A 164 -12.67 2.09 -7.34
N GLN A 165 -13.73 2.73 -6.85
CA GLN A 165 -15.05 2.71 -7.50
C GLN A 165 -15.04 3.35 -8.90
N HIS A 166 -14.20 4.35 -9.12
CA HIS A 166 -14.13 5.08 -10.38
C HIS A 166 -13.06 4.58 -11.36
N HIS A 167 -11.97 4.01 -10.85
CA HIS A 167 -10.77 3.72 -11.64
C HIS A 167 -10.29 2.26 -11.56
N MET A 168 -10.98 1.38 -10.84
CA MET A 168 -10.65 -0.05 -10.78
C MET A 168 -11.63 -0.89 -11.61
N LYS A 169 -11.17 -2.04 -12.11
CA LYS A 169 -12.04 -3.00 -12.80
C LYS A 169 -13.13 -3.53 -11.85
N PRO A 170 -14.33 -3.87 -12.37
CA PRO A 170 -15.39 -4.45 -11.54
C PRO A 170 -14.98 -5.70 -10.76
N GLN A 171 -14.06 -6.51 -11.30
CA GLN A 171 -13.52 -7.71 -10.64
C GLN A 171 -12.21 -7.47 -9.86
N GLY A 172 -11.73 -6.22 -9.79
CA GLY A 172 -10.46 -5.88 -9.16
C GLY A 172 -10.47 -5.98 -7.63
N ALA A 173 -9.32 -5.66 -7.03
CA ALA A 173 -9.12 -5.72 -5.59
C ALA A 173 -8.52 -4.45 -5.00
N LEU A 174 -9.04 -4.01 -3.85
CA LEU A 174 -8.44 -2.97 -3.02
C LEU A 174 -7.86 -3.60 -1.75
N VAL A 175 -6.59 -3.32 -1.45
CA VAL A 175 -5.96 -3.57 -0.15
C VAL A 175 -5.71 -2.23 0.52
N ALA A 176 -6.32 -1.96 1.69
CA ALA A 176 -6.11 -0.73 2.42
C ALA A 176 -5.65 -0.98 3.85
N LYS A 177 -4.59 -0.30 4.26
CA LYS A 177 -4.20 -0.21 5.67
C LYS A 177 -5.27 0.53 6.46
N VAL A 178 -5.67 -0.06 7.58
CA VAL A 178 -6.53 0.57 8.57
C VAL A 178 -5.97 0.32 9.97
N PHE A 179 -6.52 0.97 10.98
CA PHE A 179 -6.14 0.76 12.37
C PHE A 179 -7.38 0.36 13.18
N HIS A 180 -7.25 -0.68 13.99
CA HIS A 180 -8.27 -1.00 14.98
C HIS A 180 -8.39 0.13 16.00
N GLY A 181 -9.62 0.58 16.23
CA GLY A 181 -9.93 1.70 17.11
C GLY A 181 -11.27 2.35 16.74
N SER A 182 -11.43 3.61 17.13
CA SER A 182 -12.57 4.43 16.70
C SER A 182 -12.56 4.59 15.17
N GLY A 183 -13.72 4.44 14.53
CA GLY A 183 -13.86 4.52 13.07
C GLY A 183 -13.66 3.20 12.32
N TYR A 184 -13.12 2.15 12.95
CA TYR A 184 -12.84 0.88 12.24
C TYR A 184 -14.11 0.20 11.72
N ASN A 185 -15.19 0.19 12.51
CA ASN A 185 -16.43 -0.49 12.12
C ASN A 185 -17.12 0.23 10.95
N GLU A 186 -17.02 1.56 10.92
CA GLU A 186 -17.49 2.42 9.86
C GLU A 186 -16.73 2.14 8.56
N LEU A 187 -15.40 1.96 8.63
CA LEU A 187 -14.59 1.56 7.48
C LEU A 187 -14.92 0.13 7.00
N VAL A 188 -15.17 -0.82 7.92
CA VAL A 188 -15.63 -2.16 7.54
C VAL A 188 -16.99 -2.07 6.84
N LYS A 189 -17.90 -1.22 7.32
CA LYS A 189 -19.19 -0.98 6.67
C LYS A 189 -19.00 -0.39 5.27
N LEU A 190 -18.17 0.63 5.13
CA LEU A 190 -17.82 1.24 3.85
C LEU A 190 -17.32 0.19 2.84
N PHE A 191 -16.40 -0.69 3.27
CA PHE A 191 -15.93 -1.79 2.43
C PHE A 191 -17.06 -2.77 2.07
N LYS A 192 -17.93 -3.12 3.03
CA LYS A 192 -19.06 -4.04 2.77
C LYS A 192 -20.10 -3.42 1.84
N ASP A 193 -20.25 -2.11 1.84
CA ASP A 193 -21.14 -1.40 0.94
C ASP A 193 -20.53 -1.29 -0.48
N SER A 194 -19.20 -1.24 -0.58
CA SER A 194 -18.48 -0.99 -1.83
C SER A 194 -18.01 -2.26 -2.56
N PHE A 195 -17.78 -3.37 -1.85
CA PHE A 195 -17.20 -4.60 -2.41
C PHE A 195 -18.07 -5.85 -2.19
N GLN A 196 -17.95 -6.81 -3.10
CA GLN A 196 -18.67 -8.10 -3.04
C GLN A 196 -18.16 -8.96 -1.88
N VAL A 197 -16.85 -9.01 -1.69
CA VAL A 197 -16.21 -9.76 -0.61
C VAL A 197 -15.28 -8.83 0.16
N VAL A 198 -15.37 -8.88 1.49
CA VAL A 198 -14.50 -8.10 2.39
C VAL A 198 -13.78 -9.04 3.33
N LYS A 199 -12.47 -8.92 3.42
CA LYS A 199 -11.62 -9.67 4.34
C LYS A 199 -10.81 -8.72 5.21
N ALA A 200 -10.79 -8.96 6.52
CA ALA A 200 -9.84 -8.31 7.42
C ALA A 200 -8.62 -9.23 7.61
N ILE A 201 -7.42 -8.72 7.35
CA ILE A 201 -6.17 -9.49 7.41
C ILE A 201 -5.17 -8.73 8.26
N LYS A 202 -4.63 -9.42 9.27
CA LYS A 202 -3.49 -8.97 10.07
C LYS A 202 -2.26 -9.80 9.65
N PRO A 203 -1.36 -9.25 8.80
CA PRO A 203 -0.12 -9.94 8.41
C PRO A 203 0.75 -10.22 9.63
N LYS A 204 1.47 -11.35 9.60
CA LYS A 204 2.53 -11.68 10.57
C LYS A 204 3.68 -10.65 10.49
N ALA A 205 3.85 -10.02 9.34
CA ALA A 205 4.78 -8.90 9.16
C ALA A 205 4.30 -7.57 9.80
N SER A 206 3.10 -7.49 10.37
CA SER A 206 2.70 -6.36 11.22
C SER A 206 3.16 -6.60 12.65
N ARG A 207 3.61 -5.55 13.36
CA ARG A 207 4.03 -5.68 14.76
C ARG A 207 2.84 -6.02 15.65
N ASP A 208 3.05 -6.92 16.61
CA ASP A 208 2.00 -7.34 17.57
C ASP A 208 1.42 -6.16 18.36
N LYS A 209 2.28 -5.19 18.74
CA LYS A 209 1.87 -3.99 19.48
C LYS A 209 1.15 -2.95 18.61
N SER A 210 1.11 -3.13 17.29
CA SER A 210 0.45 -2.18 16.39
C SER A 210 -1.04 -2.53 16.25
N SER A 211 -1.90 -1.53 16.32
CA SER A 211 -3.32 -1.66 15.96
C SER A 211 -3.57 -1.77 14.45
N GLU A 212 -2.52 -1.68 13.62
CA GLU A 212 -2.60 -1.81 12.17
C GLU A 212 -3.22 -3.15 11.75
N THR A 213 -4.16 -3.12 10.82
CA THR A 213 -4.70 -4.28 10.12
C THR A 213 -5.01 -3.86 8.68
N PHE A 214 -5.40 -4.79 7.81
CA PHE A 214 -5.72 -4.49 6.42
C PHE A 214 -7.14 -4.94 6.10
N LEU A 215 -7.89 -4.09 5.41
CA LEU A 215 -9.13 -4.48 4.76
C LEU A 215 -8.84 -4.77 3.29
N VAL A 216 -9.31 -5.92 2.82
CA VAL A 216 -9.25 -6.32 1.42
C VAL A 216 -10.67 -6.39 0.88
N GLY A 217 -10.98 -5.54 -0.09
CA GLY A 217 -12.21 -5.55 -0.86
C GLY A 217 -11.98 -6.24 -2.21
N LEU A 218 -12.78 -7.26 -2.54
CA LEU A 218 -12.69 -7.99 -3.80
C LEU A 218 -14.00 -7.84 -4.57
N GLY A 219 -13.86 -7.41 -5.83
CA GLY A 219 -14.98 -7.14 -6.73
C GLY A 219 -15.78 -5.92 -6.28
N LEU A 220 -15.92 -4.92 -7.14
CA LEU A 220 -16.80 -3.79 -6.89
C LEU A 220 -18.26 -4.25 -6.88
N LYS A 221 -19.04 -3.68 -5.97
CA LYS A 221 -20.49 -3.67 -6.10
C LYS A 221 -20.88 -2.70 -7.20
N ALA A 222 -21.90 -3.06 -7.97
CA ALA A 222 -22.52 -2.09 -8.87
C ALA A 222 -22.91 -0.88 -8.03
N MET A 223 -22.49 0.31 -8.44
CA MET A 223 -23.05 1.55 -7.91
C MET A 223 -24.56 1.43 -8.05
N GLY A 224 -25.28 1.52 -6.93
CA GLY A 224 -26.74 1.53 -6.96
C GLY A 224 -27.22 2.61 -7.94
N PRO A 225 -28.40 2.43 -8.56
CA PRO A 225 -29.00 3.45 -9.40
C PRO A 225 -29.17 4.78 -8.68
#